data_AF-A0A924ZPG3-F1
#
_entry.id   AF-A0A924ZPG3-F1
#
_cell.length_a   1.000
_cell.length_b   1.000
_cell.length_c   1.000
_cell.angle_alpha   90.00
_cell.angle_beta   90.00
_cell.angle_gamma   90.00
#
_symmetry.space_group_name_H-M   'P 1'
#
loop_
_entity.id
_entity.type
_entity.pdbx_description
1 polymer ?
#
loop_
_entity_poly.entity_id
_entity_poly.type
_entity_poly.pdbx_seq_one_letter_code
_entity_poly.pdbx_strand_id
1 'polypeptide(L)'
;AKVEEEFDHIAEGKLPRNKMLEVFYGPFHELIEKSGGIDRSTVAQAREIGIDPKTEKPVYARFGRFGPMLQLGSADDKENKPQFAPLPAGTKIETVRLEEALHAFKLPRVLGETADGKPIKANVGRFGPYIQVDKLFVSIKPLDPHTITLAEAITLYEEKLVTEAEKNIADFGNGLKVIKGRYGPYITDGAKNAKIPKGTEPTEVTLKIATALIAKAPAAKKRTFTRRKKT
;
A
#
# COMPACT_ATOMS: atom_id res chain seq x y z
N ALA A 1 -33.87 -6.57 -4.69
CA ALA A 1 -35.02 -7.45 -4.49
C ALA A 1 -35.45 -8.19 -5.77
N LYS A 2 -35.64 -7.52 -6.92
CA LYS A 2 -36.13 -8.18 -8.16
C LYS A 2 -35.26 -9.34 -8.70
N VAL A 3 -33.95 -9.27 -8.51
CA VAL A 3 -32.99 -10.28 -8.99
C VAL A 3 -33.03 -11.58 -8.17
N GLU A 4 -33.38 -11.51 -6.88
CA GLU A 4 -33.46 -12.69 -6.02
C GLU A 4 -34.70 -13.54 -6.35
N GLU A 5 -35.87 -12.89 -6.56
CA GLU A 5 -37.09 -13.58 -7.04
C GLU A 5 -36.90 -14.22 -8.41
N GLU A 6 -36.16 -13.57 -9.31
CA GLU A 6 -35.85 -14.13 -10.63
C GLU A 6 -34.94 -15.37 -10.54
N PHE A 7 -34.05 -15.45 -9.54
CA PHE A 7 -33.24 -16.64 -9.31
C PHE A 7 -34.06 -17.83 -8.78
N ASP A 8 -35.02 -17.57 -7.88
CA ASP A 8 -35.94 -18.60 -7.39
C ASP A 8 -36.81 -19.15 -8.52
N HIS A 9 -37.32 -18.28 -9.41
CA HIS A 9 -38.08 -18.70 -10.58
C HIS A 9 -37.27 -19.49 -11.62
N ILE A 10 -35.96 -19.25 -11.72
CA ILE A 10 -35.06 -20.08 -12.54
C ILE A 10 -34.86 -21.45 -11.89
N ALA A 11 -34.70 -21.51 -10.57
CA ALA A 11 -34.53 -22.76 -9.83
C ALA A 11 -35.77 -23.67 -9.92
N GLU A 12 -36.96 -23.06 -9.91
CA GLU A 12 -38.25 -23.77 -10.09
C GLU A 12 -38.56 -24.09 -11.57
N GLY A 13 -37.70 -23.71 -12.52
CA GLY A 13 -37.89 -23.95 -13.95
C GLY A 13 -38.97 -23.08 -14.61
N LYS A 14 -39.51 -22.09 -13.89
CA LYS A 14 -40.56 -21.17 -14.36
C LYS A 14 -40.03 -20.08 -15.28
N LEU A 15 -38.72 -19.80 -15.23
CA LEU A 15 -38.08 -18.78 -16.05
C LEU A 15 -36.78 -19.30 -16.67
N PRO A 16 -36.59 -19.18 -18.01
CA PRO A 16 -35.34 -19.58 -18.65
C PRO A 16 -34.24 -18.58 -18.33
N ARG A 17 -33.14 -19.08 -17.73
CA ARG A 17 -31.95 -18.30 -17.32
C ARG A 17 -31.46 -17.30 -18.36
N ASN A 18 -31.49 -17.67 -19.64
CA ASN A 18 -31.00 -16.81 -20.73
C ASN A 18 -31.81 -15.51 -20.85
N LYS A 19 -33.13 -15.54 -20.63
CA LYS A 19 -33.98 -14.34 -20.70
C LYS A 19 -33.67 -13.37 -19.56
N MET A 20 -33.46 -13.88 -18.35
CA MET A 20 -33.06 -13.06 -17.21
C MET A 20 -31.71 -12.39 -17.44
N LEU A 21 -30.73 -13.17 -17.95
CA LEU A 21 -29.42 -12.63 -18.29
C LEU A 21 -29.50 -11.58 -19.40
N GLU A 22 -30.33 -11.76 -20.41
CA GLU A 22 -30.50 -10.78 -21.49
C GLU A 22 -31.12 -9.47 -20.99
N VAL A 23 -32.15 -9.56 -20.15
CA VAL A 23 -32.81 -8.40 -19.52
C VAL A 23 -31.87 -7.66 -18.57
N PHE A 24 -31.03 -8.37 -17.83
CA PHE A 24 -30.05 -7.77 -16.93
C PHE A 24 -28.87 -7.16 -17.70
N TYR A 25 -28.31 -7.91 -18.65
CA TYR A 25 -27.06 -7.56 -19.31
C TYR A 25 -27.24 -6.55 -20.44
N GLY A 26 -28.40 -6.47 -21.09
CA GLY A 26 -28.69 -5.49 -22.16
C GLY A 26 -28.50 -4.03 -21.69
N PRO A 27 -29.26 -3.57 -20.69
CA PRO A 27 -29.13 -2.20 -20.14
C PRO A 27 -27.75 -1.93 -19.55
N PHE A 28 -27.13 -2.94 -18.92
CA PHE A 28 -25.79 -2.82 -18.36
C PHE A 28 -24.71 -2.69 -19.43
N HIS A 29 -24.83 -3.43 -20.53
CA HIS A 29 -23.90 -3.36 -21.65
C HIS A 29 -23.99 -2.02 -22.37
N GLU A 30 -25.20 -1.51 -22.61
CA GLU A 30 -25.39 -0.15 -23.12
C GLU A 30 -24.75 0.91 -22.21
N LEU A 31 -24.87 0.75 -20.89
CA LEU A 31 -24.24 1.64 -19.93
C LEU A 31 -22.71 1.56 -20.02
N ILE A 32 -22.14 0.37 -20.20
CA ILE A 32 -20.70 0.16 -20.41
C ILE A 32 -20.24 0.79 -21.72
N GLU A 33 -20.96 0.63 -22.82
CA GLU A 33 -20.60 1.24 -24.11
C GLU A 33 -20.65 2.77 -24.03
N LYS A 34 -21.69 3.33 -23.41
CA LYS A 34 -21.78 4.77 -23.09
C LYS A 34 -20.64 5.24 -22.19
N SER A 35 -20.16 4.38 -21.30
CA SER A 35 -19.04 4.68 -20.40
C SER A 35 -17.66 4.40 -21.02
N GLY A 36 -17.58 3.61 -22.09
CA GLY A 36 -16.35 3.14 -22.71
C GLY A 36 -15.58 4.23 -23.46
N GLY A 37 -16.29 5.26 -23.91
CA GLY A 37 -15.71 6.47 -24.52
C GLY A 37 -15.29 7.54 -23.51
N ILE A 38 -15.57 7.36 -22.22
CA ILE A 38 -15.18 8.32 -21.19
C ILE A 38 -13.72 8.05 -20.83
N ASP A 39 -12.83 8.95 -21.25
CA ASP A 39 -11.43 8.88 -20.87
C ASP A 39 -11.33 8.84 -19.33
N ARG A 40 -10.58 7.89 -18.76
CA ARG A 40 -10.42 7.80 -17.29
C ARG A 40 -9.90 9.10 -16.68
N SER A 41 -9.26 9.95 -17.49
CA SER A 41 -8.78 11.27 -17.08
C SER A 41 -9.91 12.29 -16.89
N THR A 42 -11.07 12.12 -17.54
CA THR A 42 -12.25 12.98 -17.35
C THR A 42 -13.14 12.51 -16.20
N VAL A 43 -13.11 11.22 -15.82
CA VAL A 43 -13.76 10.69 -14.59
C VAL A 43 -12.89 10.90 -13.35
N ALA A 44 -11.59 11.14 -13.52
CA ALA A 44 -10.72 11.63 -12.46
C ALA A 44 -10.96 13.12 -12.15
N GLN A 45 -12.22 13.57 -12.22
CA GLN A 45 -12.62 14.93 -11.86
C GLN A 45 -12.11 15.22 -10.46
N ALA A 46 -11.13 16.11 -10.40
CA ALA A 46 -10.71 16.73 -9.17
C ALA A 46 -11.90 17.53 -8.66
N ARG A 47 -12.59 16.99 -7.66
CA ARG A 47 -13.65 17.71 -6.97
C ARG A 47 -12.99 18.73 -6.08
N GLU A 48 -13.18 20.00 -6.38
CA GLU A 48 -12.78 21.06 -5.46
C GLU A 48 -13.64 20.98 -4.20
N ILE A 49 -12.99 20.85 -3.05
CA ILE A 49 -13.63 20.74 -1.73
C ILE A 49 -13.73 22.13 -1.09
N GLY A 50 -12.80 23.02 -1.40
CA GLY A 50 -12.72 24.39 -0.90
C GLY A 50 -11.30 24.93 -0.90
N ILE A 51 -11.08 26.01 -0.16
CA ILE A 51 -9.78 26.69 -0.05
C ILE A 51 -9.29 26.56 1.39
N ASP A 52 -8.01 26.20 1.57
CA ASP A 52 -7.39 26.16 2.88
C ASP A 52 -7.19 27.58 3.45
N PRO A 53 -7.72 27.92 4.64
CA PRO A 53 -7.61 29.25 5.21
C PRO A 53 -6.18 29.64 5.64
N LYS A 54 -5.25 28.69 5.77
CA LYS A 54 -3.87 28.98 6.17
C LYS A 54 -2.96 29.29 4.99
N THR A 55 -3.17 28.61 3.88
CA THR A 55 -2.31 28.70 2.70
C THR A 55 -2.99 29.38 1.51
N GLU A 56 -4.29 29.68 1.62
CA GLU A 56 -5.15 30.25 0.56
C GLU A 56 -5.13 29.40 -0.73
N LYS A 57 -4.75 28.12 -0.60
CA LYS A 57 -4.62 27.18 -1.72
C LYS A 57 -5.89 26.33 -1.87
N PRO A 58 -6.30 26.01 -3.11
CA PRO A 58 -7.43 25.13 -3.33
C PRO A 58 -7.11 23.70 -2.90
N VAL A 59 -8.12 23.03 -2.36
CA VAL A 59 -8.07 21.63 -1.93
C VAL A 59 -8.97 20.79 -2.84
N TYR A 60 -8.40 19.75 -3.44
CA TYR A 60 -9.07 18.85 -4.36
C TYR A 60 -9.14 17.42 -3.82
N ALA A 61 -10.27 16.76 -4.00
CA ALA A 61 -10.40 15.31 -3.87
C ALA A 61 -10.40 14.65 -5.26
N ARG A 62 -9.51 13.69 -5.51
CA ARG A 62 -9.38 13.01 -6.81
C ARG A 62 -8.89 11.59 -6.69
N PHE A 63 -9.06 10.81 -7.76
CA PHE A 63 -8.45 9.49 -7.88
C PHE A 63 -7.04 9.58 -8.47
N GLY A 64 -6.03 9.14 -7.72
CA GLY A 64 -4.67 8.98 -8.18
C GLY A 64 -4.35 7.52 -8.58
N ARG A 65 -3.09 7.25 -8.96
CA ARG A 65 -2.60 5.89 -9.29
C ARG A 65 -2.84 4.88 -8.18
N PHE A 66 -2.88 5.34 -6.93
CA PHE A 66 -2.95 4.50 -5.73
C PHE A 66 -4.30 4.56 -5.01
N GLY A 67 -5.33 5.12 -5.65
CA GLY A 67 -6.67 5.25 -5.07
C GLY A 67 -7.07 6.70 -4.80
N PRO A 68 -8.16 6.92 -4.04
CA PRO A 68 -8.66 8.25 -3.71
C PRO A 68 -7.66 9.01 -2.83
N MET A 69 -7.42 10.28 -3.15
CA MET A 69 -6.50 11.14 -2.42
C MET A 69 -6.93 12.60 -2.44
N LEU A 70 -6.39 13.34 -1.48
CA LEU A 70 -6.52 14.77 -1.33
C LEU A 70 -5.27 15.45 -1.87
N GLN A 71 -5.47 16.57 -2.55
CA GLN A 71 -4.41 17.46 -3.03
C GLN A 71 -4.64 18.87 -2.49
N LEU A 72 -3.61 19.46 -1.90
CA LEU A 72 -3.59 20.88 -1.52
C LEU A 72 -2.66 21.64 -2.47
N GLY A 73 -3.19 22.68 -3.11
CA GLY A 73 -2.51 23.47 -4.14
C GLY A 73 -2.69 22.93 -5.55
N SER A 74 -2.41 23.76 -6.55
CA SER A 74 -2.48 23.37 -7.97
C SER A 74 -1.23 22.57 -8.38
N ALA A 75 -1.39 21.65 -9.35
CA ALA A 75 -0.26 20.97 -9.97
C ALA A 75 0.51 21.86 -10.97
N ASP A 76 -0.10 22.98 -11.36
CA ASP A 76 0.46 23.94 -12.31
C ASP A 76 1.43 24.93 -11.65
N ASP A 77 1.38 25.04 -10.32
CA ASP A 77 2.22 25.94 -9.54
C ASP A 77 3.66 25.38 -9.47
N LYS A 78 4.57 25.99 -10.26
CA LYS A 78 5.97 25.56 -10.35
C LYS A 78 6.79 25.90 -9.11
N GLU A 79 6.35 26.87 -8.31
CA GLU A 79 7.01 27.27 -7.07
C GLU A 79 6.59 26.39 -5.88
N ASN A 80 5.30 26.06 -5.78
CA ASN A 80 4.76 25.30 -4.66
C ASN A 80 4.32 23.90 -5.09
N LYS A 81 5.15 22.89 -4.77
CA LYS A 81 4.75 21.50 -4.98
C LYS A 81 3.43 21.20 -4.24
N PRO A 82 2.44 20.61 -4.91
CA PRO A 82 1.19 20.24 -4.28
C PRO A 82 1.45 19.24 -3.15
N GLN A 83 0.79 19.43 -2.03
CA GLN A 83 0.82 18.47 -0.94
C GLN A 83 -0.26 17.42 -1.16
N PHE A 84 0.06 16.18 -0.77
CA PHE A 84 -0.83 15.04 -0.95
C PHE A 84 -1.11 14.40 0.40
N ALA A 85 -2.38 14.13 0.64
CA ALA A 85 -2.82 13.32 1.77
C ALA A 85 -3.73 12.20 1.27
N PRO A 86 -3.68 11.00 1.86
CA PRO A 86 -4.68 9.99 1.59
C PRO A 86 -6.06 10.46 2.06
N LEU A 87 -7.11 9.97 1.40
CA LEU A 87 -8.47 10.26 1.83
C LEU A 87 -8.73 9.61 3.21
N PRO A 88 -9.39 10.31 4.17
CA PRO A 88 -9.73 9.73 5.47
C PRO A 88 -10.51 8.43 5.34
N ALA A 89 -10.22 7.46 6.22
CA ALA A 89 -10.88 6.16 6.20
C ALA A 89 -12.40 6.32 6.38
N GLY A 90 -13.18 5.65 5.51
CA GLY A 90 -14.65 5.69 5.56
C GLY A 90 -15.29 6.87 4.81
N THR A 91 -14.50 7.81 4.29
CA THR A 91 -15.03 8.91 3.47
C THR A 91 -14.96 8.59 1.97
N LYS A 92 -15.87 9.17 1.19
CA LYS A 92 -15.88 9.10 -0.28
C LYS A 92 -15.43 10.44 -0.86
N ILE A 93 -14.88 10.42 -2.07
CA ILE A 93 -14.50 11.64 -2.81
C ILE A 93 -15.69 12.60 -2.96
N GLU A 94 -16.90 12.07 -3.09
CA GLU A 94 -18.13 12.84 -3.28
C GLU A 94 -18.68 13.46 -2.00
N THR A 95 -18.29 12.95 -0.82
CA THR A 95 -18.87 13.37 0.47
C THR A 95 -17.86 14.04 1.39
N VAL A 96 -16.55 13.94 1.10
CA VAL A 96 -15.50 14.54 1.92
C VAL A 96 -15.70 16.05 2.04
N ARG A 97 -15.53 16.55 3.27
CA ARG A 97 -15.61 17.98 3.63
C ARG A 97 -14.23 18.60 3.75
N LEU A 98 -14.17 19.93 3.65
CA LEU A 98 -12.92 20.68 3.76
C LEU A 98 -12.24 20.43 5.12
N GLU A 99 -12.99 20.44 6.21
CA GLU A 99 -12.48 20.23 7.57
C GLU A 99 -11.76 18.87 7.72
N GLU A 100 -12.35 17.82 7.17
CA GLU A 100 -11.78 16.47 7.17
C GLU A 100 -10.50 16.41 6.33
N ALA A 101 -10.49 17.11 5.19
CA ALA A 101 -9.31 17.21 4.35
C ALA A 101 -8.18 17.96 5.05
N LEU A 102 -8.48 19.10 5.68
CA LEU A 102 -7.51 19.88 6.47
C LEU A 102 -6.97 19.08 7.65
N HIS A 103 -7.79 18.23 8.27
CA HIS A 103 -7.34 17.32 9.31
C HIS A 103 -6.28 16.35 8.77
N ALA A 104 -6.51 15.76 7.58
CA ALA A 104 -5.56 14.85 6.94
C ALA A 104 -4.21 15.53 6.60
N PHE A 105 -4.22 16.81 6.19
CA PHE A 105 -3.00 17.59 5.91
C PHE A 105 -2.19 17.97 7.16
N LYS A 106 -2.68 17.71 8.38
CA LYS A 106 -1.85 17.87 9.60
C LYS A 106 -0.71 16.85 9.69
N LEU A 107 -0.77 15.78 8.90
CA LEU A 107 0.30 14.78 8.80
C LEU A 107 1.30 15.21 7.72
N PRO A 108 2.61 14.93 7.87
CA PRO A 108 3.24 14.07 8.89
C PRO A 108 3.42 14.75 10.26
N ARG A 109 2.99 14.08 11.33
CA ARG A 109 3.18 14.55 12.71
C ARG A 109 4.49 13.99 13.27
N VAL A 110 5.36 14.86 13.78
CA VAL A 110 6.55 14.44 14.54
C VAL A 110 6.14 14.21 15.99
N LEU A 111 6.30 12.98 16.50
CA LEU A 111 5.92 12.63 17.88
C LEU A 111 7.02 12.96 18.89
N GLY A 112 8.28 12.84 18.46
CA GLY A 112 9.47 12.98 19.30
C GLY A 112 10.64 12.22 18.71
N GLU A 113 11.58 11.82 19.58
CA GLU A 113 12.79 11.08 19.22
C GLU A 113 12.82 9.73 19.95
N THR A 114 13.45 8.72 19.34
CA THR A 114 13.78 7.46 20.01
C THR A 114 14.90 7.66 21.03
N ALA A 115 15.19 6.65 21.85
CA ALA A 115 16.37 6.66 22.74
C ALA A 115 17.68 6.91 21.95
N ASP A 116 17.76 6.41 20.72
CA ASP A 116 18.89 6.67 19.78
C ASP A 116 18.91 8.07 19.13
N GLY A 117 18.00 8.98 19.51
CA GLY A 117 17.89 10.32 18.91
C GLY A 117 17.31 10.35 17.49
N LYS A 118 16.61 9.30 17.05
CA LYS A 118 16.01 9.26 15.71
C LYS A 118 14.58 9.83 15.74
N PRO A 119 14.21 10.74 14.83
CA PRO A 119 12.88 11.34 14.84
C PRO A 119 11.81 10.33 14.43
N ILE A 120 10.76 10.23 15.25
CA ILE A 120 9.58 9.39 14.97
C ILE A 120 8.51 10.24 14.31
N LYS A 121 8.12 9.87 13.09
CA LYS A 121 7.07 10.54 12.32
C LYS A 121 5.87 9.61 12.16
N ALA A 122 4.69 10.07 12.52
CA ALA A 122 3.43 9.39 12.23
C ALA A 122 2.83 9.94 10.93
N ASN A 123 2.43 9.05 10.03
CA ASN A 123 1.81 9.42 8.77
C ASN A 123 0.83 8.33 8.28
N VAL A 124 0.03 8.63 7.25
CA VAL A 124 -0.84 7.65 6.58
C VAL A 124 -0.35 7.41 5.16
N GLY A 125 -0.18 6.14 4.81
CA GLY A 125 0.26 5.72 3.49
C GLY A 125 -0.71 4.76 2.82
N ARG A 126 -0.29 4.18 1.69
CA ARG A 126 -1.12 3.24 0.90
C ARG A 126 -1.59 2.02 1.70
N PHE A 127 -0.81 1.61 2.69
CA PHE A 127 -1.07 0.42 3.50
C PHE A 127 -1.80 0.78 4.81
N GLY A 128 -2.18 2.05 4.99
CA GLY A 128 -2.79 2.58 6.21
C GLY A 128 -1.81 3.39 7.06
N PRO A 129 -2.16 3.65 8.33
CA PRO A 129 -1.38 4.48 9.22
C PRO A 129 -0.08 3.78 9.64
N TYR A 130 1.00 4.57 9.74
CA TYR A 130 2.32 4.07 10.06
C TYR A 130 3.22 5.08 10.81
N ILE A 131 4.04 4.46 11.64
CA ILE A 131 5.39 4.76 12.10
C ILE A 131 6.51 4.94 11.10
N GLN A 132 7.18 6.09 10.98
CA GLN A 132 8.48 6.16 10.32
C GLN A 132 9.58 6.56 11.28
N VAL A 133 10.58 5.68 11.40
CA VAL A 133 11.84 5.93 12.12
C VAL A 133 12.98 5.66 11.15
N ASP A 134 13.65 6.71 10.68
CA ASP A 134 14.67 6.63 9.61
C ASP A 134 14.16 5.86 8.38
N LYS A 135 14.68 4.65 8.12
CA LYS A 135 14.29 3.75 7.03
C LYS A 135 13.27 2.67 7.43
N LEU A 136 12.94 2.56 8.72
CA LEU A 136 11.98 1.59 9.23
C LEU A 136 10.56 2.17 9.19
N PHE A 137 9.65 1.35 8.68
CA PHE A 137 8.22 1.61 8.63
C PHE A 137 7.49 0.60 9.51
N VAL A 138 6.75 1.08 10.51
CA VAL A 138 5.98 0.25 11.44
C VAL A 138 4.51 0.57 11.27
N SER A 139 3.68 -0.43 10.96
CA SER A 139 2.23 -0.20 10.86
C SER A 139 1.64 -0.08 12.25
N ILE A 140 0.75 0.91 12.45
CA ILE A 140 0.15 1.19 13.76
C ILE A 140 -1.32 0.76 13.85
N LYS A 141 -1.85 0.01 12.88
CA LYS A 141 -3.27 -0.42 12.92
C LYS A 141 -3.54 -1.23 14.19
N PRO A 142 -4.61 -0.94 14.96
CA PRO A 142 -5.76 -0.09 14.63
C PRO A 142 -5.66 1.38 15.10
N LEU A 143 -4.53 1.81 15.65
CA LEU A 143 -4.33 3.16 16.19
C LEU A 143 -4.38 4.25 15.11
N ASP A 144 -4.80 5.44 15.54
CA ASP A 144 -4.86 6.62 14.70
C ASP A 144 -3.56 7.45 14.79
N PRO A 145 -2.95 7.85 13.66
CA PRO A 145 -1.69 8.59 13.65
C PRO A 145 -1.82 10.02 14.18
N HIS A 146 -3.03 10.55 14.32
CA HIS A 146 -3.27 11.84 14.94
C HIS A 146 -3.28 11.77 16.47
N THR A 147 -3.62 10.62 17.08
CA THR A 147 -3.75 10.48 18.54
C THR A 147 -2.63 9.67 19.20
N ILE A 148 -1.87 8.88 18.44
CA ILE A 148 -0.81 8.01 18.96
C ILE A 148 0.19 8.77 19.85
N THR A 149 0.58 8.14 20.96
CA THR A 149 1.57 8.68 21.90
C THR A 149 2.99 8.22 21.57
N LEU A 150 3.99 8.93 22.09
CA LEU A 150 5.40 8.57 21.91
C LEU A 150 5.73 7.20 22.52
N ALA A 151 5.15 6.87 23.68
CA ALA A 151 5.39 5.60 24.37
C ALA A 151 4.88 4.39 23.57
N GLU A 152 3.67 4.49 23.01
CA GLU A 152 3.12 3.44 22.13
C GLU A 152 3.96 3.30 20.86
N ALA A 153 4.40 4.42 20.29
CA ALA A 153 5.25 4.43 19.11
C ALA A 153 6.61 3.75 19.36
N ILE A 154 7.23 4.00 20.52
CA ILE A 154 8.49 3.35 20.90
C ILE A 154 8.29 1.84 21.06
N THR A 155 7.23 1.42 21.76
CA THR A 155 6.92 0.00 21.97
C THR A 155 6.80 -0.75 20.63
N LEU A 156 5.99 -0.20 19.70
CA LEU A 156 5.81 -0.78 18.37
C LEU A 156 7.12 -0.80 17.56
N TYR A 157 7.98 0.20 17.75
CA TYR A 157 9.28 0.25 17.10
C TYR A 157 10.22 -0.83 17.65
N GLU A 158 10.26 -1.05 18.96
CA GLU A 158 11.05 -2.11 19.59
C GLU A 158 10.58 -3.50 19.17
N GLU A 159 9.28 -3.77 19.17
CA GLU A 159 8.71 -5.02 18.65
C GLU A 159 9.11 -5.28 17.21
N LYS A 160 9.12 -4.22 16.39
CA LYS A 160 9.56 -4.32 15.00
C LYS A 160 11.05 -4.63 14.89
N LEU A 161 11.90 -4.03 15.73
CA LEU A 161 13.33 -4.34 15.77
C LEU A 161 13.58 -5.79 16.16
N VAL A 162 12.87 -6.32 17.17
CA VAL A 162 12.95 -7.73 17.57
C VAL A 162 12.52 -8.62 16.39
N THR A 163 11.40 -8.32 15.74
CA THR A 163 10.92 -9.09 14.59
C THR A 163 11.91 -9.06 13.41
N GLU A 164 12.59 -7.94 13.17
CA GLU A 164 13.62 -7.85 12.12
C GLU A 164 14.90 -8.61 12.53
N ALA A 165 15.25 -8.62 13.82
CA ALA A 165 16.35 -9.41 14.35
C ALA A 165 16.05 -10.91 14.26
N GLU A 166 14.85 -11.37 14.61
CA GLU A 166 14.43 -12.77 14.48
C GLU A 166 14.44 -13.28 13.04
N LYS A 167 14.19 -12.37 12.07
CA LYS A 167 14.34 -12.71 10.66
C LYS A 167 15.79 -12.90 10.27
N ASN A 168 16.73 -12.22 10.93
CA ASN A 168 18.15 -12.37 10.68
C ASN A 168 18.74 -13.48 11.55
N ILE A 169 18.91 -14.67 10.98
CA ILE A 169 19.38 -15.85 11.71
C ILE A 169 20.90 -15.78 11.94
N ALA A 170 21.66 -15.32 10.94
CA ALA A 170 23.11 -15.19 11.04
C ALA A 170 23.63 -14.10 10.09
N ASP A 171 24.47 -13.21 10.59
CA ASP A 171 25.22 -12.24 9.79
C ASP A 171 26.70 -12.60 9.82
N PHE A 172 27.27 -12.81 8.64
CA PHE A 172 28.64 -13.29 8.49
C PHE A 172 29.67 -12.17 8.29
N GLY A 173 29.25 -10.89 8.32
CA GLY A 173 30.15 -9.73 8.17
C GLY A 173 30.70 -9.49 6.76
N ASN A 174 30.80 -10.53 5.92
CA ASN A 174 31.28 -10.45 4.52
C ASN A 174 30.17 -10.15 3.49
N GLY A 175 29.02 -9.62 3.93
CA GLY A 175 27.85 -9.38 3.06
C GLY A 175 26.90 -10.58 2.92
N LEU A 176 27.32 -11.78 3.35
CA LEU A 176 26.44 -12.94 3.46
C LEU A 176 25.58 -12.89 4.72
N LYS A 177 24.28 -13.08 4.58
CA LYS A 177 23.31 -13.17 5.68
C LYS A 177 22.39 -14.36 5.50
N VAL A 178 22.02 -15.01 6.60
CA VAL A 178 20.98 -16.04 6.66
C VAL A 178 19.70 -15.39 7.14
N ILE A 179 18.67 -15.37 6.29
CA ILE A 179 17.40 -14.71 6.56
C ILE A 179 16.27 -15.73 6.54
N LYS A 180 15.36 -15.65 7.53
CA LYS A 180 14.09 -16.38 7.55
C LYS A 180 13.09 -15.73 6.60
N GLY A 181 12.93 -16.32 5.41
CA GLY A 181 11.96 -15.86 4.41
C GLY A 181 10.59 -16.54 4.52
N ARG A 182 9.62 -16.04 3.74
CA ARG A 182 8.26 -16.63 3.63
C ARG A 182 8.27 -18.11 3.22
N TYR A 183 9.26 -18.54 2.43
CA TYR A 183 9.37 -19.90 1.89
C TYR A 183 10.42 -20.76 2.61
N GLY A 184 10.86 -20.30 3.79
CA GLY A 184 11.94 -20.91 4.56
C GLY A 184 13.22 -20.05 4.60
N PRO A 185 14.20 -20.46 5.40
CA PRO A 185 15.46 -19.78 5.58
C PRO A 185 16.32 -19.87 4.32
N TYR A 186 16.98 -18.76 3.96
CA TYR A 186 17.81 -18.64 2.76
C TYR A 186 19.04 -17.77 3.05
N ILE A 187 20.08 -17.97 2.24
CA ILE A 187 21.32 -17.20 2.34
C ILE A 187 21.27 -16.11 1.26
N THR A 188 21.61 -14.88 1.61
CA THR A 188 21.69 -13.76 0.66
C THR A 188 23.03 -13.05 0.76
N ASP A 189 23.57 -12.68 -0.40
CA ASP A 189 24.73 -11.80 -0.56
C ASP A 189 24.29 -10.37 -0.90
N GLY A 190 23.00 -10.07 -0.76
CA GLY A 190 22.37 -8.83 -1.27
C GLY A 190 22.11 -8.84 -2.78
N ALA A 191 22.94 -9.51 -3.59
CA ALA A 191 22.75 -9.67 -5.03
C ALA A 191 22.21 -11.04 -5.45
N LYS A 192 22.65 -12.12 -4.79
CA LYS A 192 22.24 -13.50 -5.06
C LYS A 192 21.60 -14.11 -3.81
N ASN A 193 20.59 -14.95 -4.05
CA ASN A 193 19.91 -15.68 -2.99
C ASN A 193 20.08 -17.19 -3.23
N ALA A 194 20.57 -17.91 -2.22
CA ALA A 194 20.70 -19.35 -2.21
C ALA A 194 19.70 -19.96 -1.22
N LYS A 195 19.00 -21.01 -1.65
CA LYS A 195 18.09 -21.76 -0.77
C LYS A 195 18.91 -22.73 0.08
N ILE A 196 18.62 -22.79 1.38
CA ILE A 196 19.23 -23.80 2.26
C ILE A 196 18.58 -25.16 1.95
N PRO A 197 19.36 -26.25 1.76
CA PRO A 197 18.83 -27.60 1.58
C PRO A 197 17.90 -28.01 2.73
N LYS A 198 16.83 -28.75 2.41
CA LYS A 198 15.91 -29.29 3.42
C LYS A 198 16.66 -30.34 4.26
N GLY A 199 16.97 -30.02 5.51
CA GLY A 199 17.71 -30.91 6.43
C GLY A 199 18.96 -30.30 7.05
N THR A 200 19.38 -29.10 6.64
CA THR A 200 20.45 -28.35 7.31
C THR A 200 19.84 -27.27 8.19
N GLU A 201 20.20 -27.26 9.47
CA GLU A 201 19.76 -26.22 10.40
C GLU A 201 20.36 -24.87 9.98
N PRO A 202 19.55 -23.81 9.83
CA PRO A 202 20.02 -22.49 9.38
C PRO A 202 21.08 -21.87 10.29
N THR A 203 21.08 -22.25 11.56
CA THR A 203 21.98 -21.77 12.61
C THR A 203 23.37 -22.41 12.53
N GLU A 204 23.48 -23.60 11.94
CA GLU A 204 24.76 -24.33 11.80
C GLU A 204 25.49 -24.03 10.48
N VAL A 205 24.87 -23.23 9.60
CA VAL A 205 25.52 -22.85 8.34
C VAL A 205 26.78 -22.04 8.66
N THR A 206 27.93 -22.57 8.31
CA THR A 206 29.22 -21.87 8.45
C THR A 206 29.53 -21.05 7.20
N LEU A 207 30.43 -20.07 7.35
CA LEU A 207 30.94 -19.21 6.26
C LEU A 207 31.28 -19.98 4.98
N LYS A 208 31.98 -21.12 5.10
CA LYS A 208 32.37 -21.95 3.95
C LYS A 208 31.17 -22.54 3.20
N ILE A 209 30.16 -23.01 3.92
CA ILE A 209 28.96 -23.61 3.35
C ILE A 209 28.12 -22.51 2.67
N ALA A 210 28.01 -21.34 3.30
CA ALA A 210 27.28 -20.21 2.77
C ALA A 210 27.85 -19.73 1.42
N THR A 211 29.17 -19.56 1.33
CA THR A 211 29.84 -19.16 0.08
C THR A 211 29.69 -20.21 -1.02
N ALA A 212 29.80 -21.51 -0.68
CA ALA A 212 29.63 -22.59 -1.65
C ALA A 212 28.19 -22.65 -2.20
N LEU A 213 27.19 -22.46 -1.33
CA LEU A 213 25.78 -22.46 -1.72
C LEU A 213 25.42 -21.24 -2.58
N ILE A 214 25.98 -20.06 -2.30
CA ILE A 214 25.80 -18.86 -3.14
C ILE A 214 26.52 -18.99 -4.49
N ALA A 215 27.72 -19.60 -4.52
CA ALA A 215 28.43 -19.86 -5.77
C ALA A 215 27.65 -20.84 -6.68
N LYS A 216 26.97 -21.83 -6.08
CA LYS A 216 26.14 -22.81 -6.78
C LYS A 216 24.74 -22.30 -7.12
N ALA A 217 24.30 -21.19 -6.52
CA ALA A 217 22.97 -20.65 -6.73
C ALA A 217 22.86 -19.96 -8.11
N PRO A 218 21.75 -20.19 -8.84
CA PRO A 218 21.52 -19.52 -10.11
C PRO A 218 21.40 -18.00 -9.89
N ALA A 219 22.02 -17.21 -10.77
CA ALA A 219 21.91 -15.76 -10.73
C ALA A 219 20.42 -15.33 -10.76
N ALA A 220 20.09 -14.28 -10.00
CA ALA A 220 18.73 -13.76 -9.93
C ALA A 220 18.20 -13.49 -11.35
N LYS A 221 17.19 -14.25 -11.79
CA LYS A 221 16.51 -13.97 -13.06
C LYS A 221 15.90 -12.58 -12.95
N LYS A 222 16.46 -11.61 -13.68
CA LYS A 222 15.83 -10.28 -13.86
C LYS A 222 14.42 -10.52 -14.37
N ARG A 223 13.41 -10.23 -13.56
CA ARG A 223 12.01 -10.19 -14.03
C ARG A 223 11.92 -9.02 -14.99
N THR A 224 12.04 -9.31 -16.29
CA THR A 224 11.72 -8.35 -17.34
C THR A 224 10.23 -8.06 -17.27
N PHE A 225 9.88 -6.89 -16.74
CA PHE A 225 8.54 -6.34 -16.90
C PHE A 225 8.40 -5.94 -18.37
N THR A 226 7.91 -6.85 -19.22
CA THR A 226 7.46 -6.49 -20.56
C THR A 226 6.28 -5.54 -20.42
N ARG A 227 6.56 -4.25 -20.65
CA ARG A 227 5.54 -3.20 -20.74
C ARG A 227 4.68 -3.52 -21.96
N ARG A 228 3.50 -4.11 -21.72
CA ARG A 228 2.51 -4.39 -22.76
C ARG A 228 2.20 -3.05 -23.45
N LYS A 229 2.58 -2.89 -24.72
CA LYS A 229 2.19 -1.72 -25.52
C LYS A 229 0.67 -1.68 -25.51
N LYS A 230 0.13 -0.52 -25.11
CA LYS A 230 -1.30 -0.22 -25.19
C LYS A 230 -1.59 -0.05 -26.68
N THR A 231 -2.32 -0.99 -27.27
CA THR A 231 -3.02 -0.79 -28.54
C THR A 231 -4.28 0.00 -28.25
#